data_AF-A0A7S3Q3L7-F1
#
_entry.id   AF-A0A7S3Q3L7-F1
#
_cell.length_a   1.000
_cell.length_b   1.000
_cell.length_c   1.000
_cell.angle_alpha   90.00
_cell.angle_beta   90.00
_cell.angle_gamma   90.00
#
_symmetry.space_group_name_H-M   'P 1'
#
loop_
_entity.id
_entity.type
_entity.pdbx_description
1 polymer ?
#
loop_
_entity_poly.entity_id
_entity_poly.type
_entity_poly.pdbx_seq_one_letter_code
_entity_poly.pdbx_strand_id
1 'polypeptide(L)'
;MCKERISQSTKIESQTQEEKIYMISFRWKSVLCPILAGFFHLHVFYEAIHFIYASFTLDTDLLSTDDVANLLFKVDHAAFVAYSFDLICCYALGVIPFSRCNSAKDVAGHHLPILCLVLPLCIPIWAQLESLDPLFFAVIHSNSKSKARSGLIIACLRATGLGFVSSLNEVFMCFQRAEMSWAGNFKFSDIRHRQNHRSTSQIPIQIFTSRFMIGVELYFKFCIFCVFSLFGFKACCNIDLSYLTYILDPEISSASEVANRSIWNIARLIYASPNTMRAGIFRFFMLAMYPSMGMRTAKKIREFHRNGTSMIGCGGGGGNRKVA
;
A
#
# COMPACT_ATOMS: atom_id res chain seq x y z
N MET A 1 60.21 -20.97 -18.72
CA MET A 1 59.46 -20.16 -17.73
C MET A 1 58.54 -19.08 -18.35
N CYS A 2 58.00 -19.25 -19.57
CA CYS A 2 57.14 -18.22 -20.22
C CYS A 2 55.65 -18.61 -20.34
N LYS A 3 55.28 -19.88 -20.05
CA LYS A 3 53.89 -20.38 -20.21
C LYS A 3 52.98 -20.12 -18.99
N GLU A 4 53.52 -20.01 -17.78
CA GLU A 4 52.70 -19.81 -16.57
C GLU A 4 52.19 -18.38 -16.40
N ARG A 5 52.90 -17.38 -16.96
CA ARG A 5 52.53 -15.96 -16.82
C ARG A 5 51.32 -15.58 -17.69
N ILE A 6 51.12 -16.24 -18.83
CA ILE A 6 49.99 -16.01 -19.74
C ILE A 6 48.69 -16.56 -19.13
N SER A 7 48.75 -17.69 -18.41
CA SER A 7 47.61 -18.33 -17.74
C SER A 7 47.06 -17.52 -16.56
N GLN A 8 47.92 -16.80 -15.82
CA GLN A 8 47.48 -15.93 -14.72
C GLN A 8 46.90 -14.60 -15.23
N SER A 9 47.44 -14.02 -16.32
CA SER A 9 46.93 -12.79 -16.92
C SER A 9 45.50 -12.96 -17.46
N THR A 10 45.22 -14.07 -18.17
CA THR A 10 43.88 -14.37 -18.69
C THR A 10 42.87 -14.65 -17.59
N LYS A 11 43.29 -15.29 -16.48
CA LYS A 11 42.41 -15.49 -15.31
C LYS A 11 42.01 -14.18 -14.63
N ILE A 12 42.95 -13.25 -14.47
CA ILE A 12 42.70 -11.94 -13.85
C ILE A 12 41.81 -11.06 -14.75
N GLU A 13 42.02 -11.09 -16.08
CA GLU A 13 41.12 -10.41 -17.03
C GLU A 13 39.72 -11.03 -17.06
N SER A 14 39.59 -12.36 -16.99
CA SER A 14 38.28 -13.02 -16.93
C SER A 14 37.51 -12.70 -15.64
N GLN A 15 38.18 -12.67 -14.48
CA GLN A 15 37.56 -12.28 -13.20
C GLN A 15 37.13 -10.82 -13.18
N THR A 16 37.95 -9.90 -13.72
CA THR A 16 37.59 -8.48 -13.80
C THR A 16 36.48 -8.20 -14.83
N GLN A 17 36.32 -9.05 -15.84
CA GLN A 17 35.22 -8.95 -16.80
C GLN A 17 33.90 -9.48 -16.21
N GLU A 18 33.93 -10.60 -15.48
CA GLU A 18 32.77 -11.14 -14.76
C GLU A 18 32.27 -10.17 -13.67
N GLU A 19 33.18 -9.56 -12.90
CA GLU A 19 32.83 -8.54 -11.90
C GLU A 19 32.21 -7.29 -12.53
N LYS A 20 32.74 -6.83 -13.68
CA LYS A 20 32.14 -5.70 -14.42
C LYS A 20 30.74 -6.04 -14.93
N ILE A 21 30.54 -7.23 -15.49
CA ILE A 21 29.21 -7.68 -15.96
C ILE A 21 28.23 -7.80 -14.80
N TYR A 22 28.67 -8.36 -13.66
CA TYR A 22 27.87 -8.46 -12.45
C TYR A 22 27.46 -7.07 -11.92
N MET A 23 28.41 -6.13 -11.86
CA MET A 23 28.14 -4.76 -11.44
C MET A 23 27.17 -4.02 -12.37
N ILE A 24 27.30 -4.20 -13.69
CA ILE A 24 26.38 -3.63 -14.68
C ILE A 24 24.99 -4.25 -14.53
N SER A 25 24.90 -5.58 -14.41
CA SER A 25 23.63 -6.29 -14.22
C SER A 25 22.92 -5.86 -12.93
N PHE A 26 23.65 -5.78 -11.82
CA PHE A 26 23.12 -5.33 -10.53
C PHE A 26 22.62 -3.88 -10.58
N ARG A 27 23.37 -3.00 -11.27
CA ARG A 27 22.98 -1.59 -11.44
C ARG A 27 21.69 -1.45 -12.23
N TRP A 28 21.52 -2.20 -13.32
CA TRP A 28 20.27 -2.19 -14.09
C TRP A 28 19.09 -2.75 -13.29
N LYS A 29 19.28 -3.85 -12.55
CA LYS A 29 18.24 -4.39 -11.66
C LYS A 29 17.79 -3.38 -10.61
N SER A 30 18.74 -2.65 -10.02
CA SER A 30 18.48 -1.61 -9.01
C SER A 30 17.76 -0.38 -9.55
N VAL A 31 17.66 -0.20 -10.87
CA VAL A 31 16.90 0.86 -11.52
C VAL A 31 15.55 0.34 -12.04
N LEU A 32 15.56 -0.78 -12.75
CA LEU A 32 14.37 -1.34 -13.40
C LEU A 32 13.36 -1.91 -12.40
N CYS A 33 13.83 -2.60 -11.36
CA CYS A 33 12.92 -3.21 -10.37
C CYS A 33 12.07 -2.14 -9.64
N PRO A 34 12.65 -1.04 -9.11
CA PRO A 34 11.85 0.04 -8.56
C PRO A 34 10.89 0.68 -9.58
N ILE A 35 11.27 0.82 -10.86
CA ILE A 35 10.36 1.36 -11.89
C ILE A 35 9.14 0.44 -12.07
N LEU A 36 9.37 -0.86 -12.21
CA LEU A 36 8.29 -1.84 -12.35
C LEU A 36 7.39 -1.89 -11.12
N ALA A 37 7.99 -1.89 -9.92
CA ALA A 37 7.24 -1.78 -8.67
C ALA A 37 6.38 -0.50 -8.66
N GLY A 38 6.96 0.63 -9.05
CA GLY A 38 6.24 1.90 -9.19
C GLY A 38 5.04 1.82 -10.13
N PHE A 39 5.14 1.10 -11.25
CA PHE A 39 4.00 0.89 -12.15
C PHE A 39 2.92 -0.01 -11.56
N PHE A 40 3.30 -1.09 -10.86
CA PHE A 40 2.30 -1.92 -10.18
C PHE A 40 1.56 -1.14 -9.09
N HIS A 41 2.26 -0.35 -8.28
CA HIS A 41 1.64 0.53 -7.28
C HIS A 41 0.78 1.63 -7.91
N LEU A 42 1.16 2.12 -9.09
CA LEU A 42 0.35 3.09 -9.83
C LEU A 42 -0.95 2.46 -10.30
N HIS A 43 -0.93 1.19 -10.71
CA HIS A 43 -2.14 0.45 -11.05
C HIS A 43 -3.04 0.27 -9.81
N VAL A 44 -2.48 -0.10 -8.66
CA VAL A 44 -3.26 -0.17 -7.39
C VAL A 44 -3.92 1.18 -7.07
N PHE A 45 -3.17 2.28 -7.19
CA PHE A 45 -3.71 3.62 -6.95
C PHE A 45 -4.82 3.99 -7.94
N TYR A 46 -4.65 3.66 -9.22
CA TYR A 46 -5.65 3.91 -10.26
C TYR A 46 -6.97 3.19 -9.94
N GLU A 47 -6.92 1.89 -9.61
CA GLU A 47 -8.11 1.12 -9.22
C GLU A 47 -8.76 1.68 -7.94
N ALA A 48 -7.95 2.07 -6.95
CA ALA A 48 -8.44 2.66 -5.71
C ALA A 48 -9.20 3.99 -5.93
N ILE A 49 -8.70 4.87 -6.80
CA ILE A 49 -9.39 6.11 -7.17
C ILE A 49 -10.66 5.79 -7.96
N HIS A 50 -10.62 4.83 -8.89
CA HIS A 50 -11.79 4.41 -9.64
C HIS A 50 -12.90 3.87 -8.72
N PHE A 51 -12.56 3.13 -7.67
CA PHE A 51 -13.51 2.69 -6.65
C PHE A 51 -14.13 3.85 -5.88
N ILE A 52 -13.30 4.81 -5.44
CA ILE A 52 -13.80 5.99 -4.75
C ILE A 52 -14.77 6.75 -5.65
N TYR A 53 -14.40 6.96 -6.92
CA TYR A 53 -15.26 7.60 -7.91
C TYR A 53 -16.57 6.84 -8.15
N ALA A 54 -16.49 5.52 -8.38
CA ALA A 54 -17.65 4.66 -8.57
C ALA A 54 -18.60 4.72 -7.37
N SER A 55 -18.09 4.88 -6.15
CA SER A 55 -18.95 5.03 -4.95
C SER A 55 -19.83 6.30 -4.92
N PHE A 56 -19.66 7.20 -5.90
CA PHE A 56 -20.49 8.41 -6.07
C PHE A 56 -21.37 8.36 -7.32
N THR A 57 -21.01 7.56 -8.31
CA THR A 57 -21.63 7.61 -9.65
C THR A 57 -22.32 6.32 -10.06
N LEU A 58 -21.99 5.21 -9.39
CA LEU A 58 -22.50 3.89 -9.75
C LEU A 58 -23.95 3.75 -9.29
N ASP A 59 -24.82 3.38 -10.24
CA ASP A 59 -26.16 2.90 -9.92
C ASP A 59 -26.05 1.46 -9.40
N THR A 60 -26.10 1.32 -8.08
CA THR A 60 -25.95 0.02 -7.40
C THR A 60 -27.09 -0.93 -7.71
N ASP A 61 -28.25 -0.42 -8.13
CA ASP A 61 -29.46 -1.21 -8.32
C ASP A 61 -29.37 -2.08 -9.59
N LEU A 62 -28.41 -1.76 -10.48
CA LEU A 62 -28.15 -2.49 -11.73
C LEU A 62 -27.08 -3.58 -11.60
N LEU A 63 -26.35 -3.64 -10.48
CA LEU A 63 -25.23 -4.57 -10.32
C LEU A 63 -25.70 -5.99 -9.99
N SER A 64 -25.21 -6.98 -10.71
CA SER A 64 -25.31 -8.38 -10.27
C SER A 64 -24.32 -8.69 -9.13
N THR A 65 -24.49 -9.83 -8.46
CA THR A 65 -23.49 -10.33 -7.49
C THR A 65 -22.12 -10.50 -8.15
N ASP A 66 -22.10 -11.01 -9.39
CA ASP A 66 -20.89 -11.17 -10.20
C ASP A 66 -20.21 -9.82 -10.44
N ASP A 67 -20.98 -8.78 -10.76
CA ASP A 67 -20.43 -7.43 -10.96
C ASP A 67 -19.80 -6.89 -9.69
N VAL A 68 -20.43 -7.10 -8.52
CA VAL A 68 -19.88 -6.68 -7.23
C VAL A 68 -18.60 -7.45 -6.89
N ALA A 69 -18.60 -8.78 -7.07
CA ALA A 69 -17.43 -9.63 -6.82
C ALA A 69 -16.26 -9.24 -7.74
N ASN A 70 -16.52 -9.11 -9.03
CA ASN A 70 -15.54 -8.69 -10.03
C ASN A 70 -15.02 -7.28 -9.77
N LEU A 71 -15.89 -6.36 -9.35
CA LEU A 71 -15.49 -5.01 -9.00
C LEU A 71 -14.49 -5.08 -7.85
N LEU A 72 -14.86 -5.69 -6.72
CA LEU A 72 -13.99 -5.79 -5.53
C LEU A 72 -12.69 -6.56 -5.79
N PHE A 73 -12.69 -7.56 -6.67
CA PHE A 73 -11.51 -8.32 -7.03
C PHE A 73 -10.41 -7.47 -7.69
N LYS A 74 -10.76 -6.46 -8.51
CA LYS A 74 -9.78 -5.69 -9.30
C LYS A 74 -8.67 -5.05 -8.46
N VAL A 75 -9.03 -4.27 -7.45
CA VAL A 75 -8.06 -3.55 -6.60
C VAL A 75 -7.29 -4.51 -5.70
N ASP A 76 -7.96 -5.54 -5.19
CA ASP A 76 -7.34 -6.54 -4.32
C ASP A 76 -6.32 -7.39 -5.10
N HIS A 77 -6.64 -7.75 -6.35
CA HIS A 77 -5.71 -8.42 -7.26
C HIS A 77 -4.53 -7.52 -7.64
N ALA A 78 -4.77 -6.24 -7.96
CA ALA A 78 -3.70 -5.28 -8.21
C ALA A 78 -2.75 -5.17 -7.00
N ALA A 79 -3.31 -5.09 -5.78
CA ALA A 79 -2.54 -5.02 -4.55
C ALA A 79 -1.74 -6.32 -4.31
N PHE A 80 -2.35 -7.48 -4.56
CA PHE A 80 -1.66 -8.77 -4.50
C PHE A 80 -0.42 -8.79 -5.40
N VAL A 81 -0.58 -8.40 -6.67
CA VAL A 81 0.51 -8.38 -7.65
C VAL A 81 1.61 -7.42 -7.23
N ALA A 82 1.26 -6.17 -6.88
CA ALA A 82 2.24 -5.16 -6.47
C ALA A 82 3.05 -5.63 -5.24
N TYR A 83 2.36 -6.06 -4.19
CA TYR A 83 3.00 -6.36 -2.92
C TYR A 83 3.81 -7.65 -2.99
N SER A 84 3.34 -8.64 -3.76
CA SER A 84 4.12 -9.85 -4.04
C SER A 84 5.37 -9.52 -4.85
N PHE A 85 5.27 -8.64 -5.84
CA PHE A 85 6.41 -8.20 -6.64
C PHE A 85 7.48 -7.50 -5.79
N ASP A 86 7.09 -6.66 -4.83
CA ASP A 86 8.05 -6.02 -3.92
C ASP A 86 8.82 -7.03 -3.07
N LEU A 87 8.16 -8.09 -2.61
CA LEU A 87 8.81 -9.19 -1.90
C LEU A 87 9.76 -9.97 -2.82
N ILE A 88 9.38 -10.22 -4.07
CA ILE A 88 10.26 -10.84 -5.07
C ILE A 88 11.49 -9.96 -5.32
N CYS A 89 11.32 -8.65 -5.47
CA CYS A 89 12.43 -7.70 -5.59
C CYS A 89 13.39 -7.83 -4.39
N CYS A 90 12.84 -7.85 -3.18
CA CYS A 90 13.64 -7.89 -1.96
C CYS A 90 14.38 -9.22 -1.78
N TYR A 91 13.69 -10.35 -1.88
CA TYR A 91 14.19 -11.66 -1.46
C TYR A 91 14.78 -12.49 -2.59
N ALA A 92 14.26 -12.37 -3.82
CA ALA A 92 14.79 -13.10 -4.97
C ALA A 92 15.83 -12.30 -5.74
N LEU A 93 15.66 -10.97 -5.82
CA LEU A 93 16.53 -10.11 -6.64
C LEU A 93 17.52 -9.28 -5.82
N GLY A 94 17.38 -9.23 -4.49
CA GLY A 94 18.26 -8.47 -3.60
C GLY A 94 18.15 -6.94 -3.76
N VAL A 95 17.02 -6.45 -4.27
CA VAL A 95 16.76 -5.02 -4.52
C VAL A 95 15.67 -4.51 -3.58
N ILE A 96 15.92 -3.40 -2.90
CA ILE A 96 14.89 -2.70 -2.11
C ILE A 96 14.21 -1.65 -3.00
N PRO A 97 12.94 -1.84 -3.40
CA PRO A 97 12.29 -0.98 -4.39
C PRO A 97 11.95 0.41 -3.86
N PHE A 98 11.87 0.60 -2.54
CA PHE A 98 11.46 1.88 -1.94
C PHE A 98 12.64 2.73 -1.46
N SER A 99 12.59 4.03 -1.73
CA SER A 99 13.62 5.00 -1.34
C SER A 99 13.76 5.20 0.18
N ARG A 100 12.71 4.88 0.95
CA ARG A 100 12.65 5.06 2.41
C ARG A 100 12.84 3.78 3.23
N CYS A 101 12.86 2.62 2.58
CA CYS A 101 13.16 1.35 3.22
C CYS A 101 14.66 1.08 3.16
N ASN A 102 15.23 0.57 4.25
CA ASN A 102 16.64 0.21 4.35
C ASN A 102 16.85 -1.30 4.28
N SER A 103 15.80 -2.09 4.49
CA SER A 103 15.87 -3.54 4.51
C SER A 103 14.62 -4.21 3.94
N ALA A 104 14.76 -5.47 3.54
CA ALA A 104 13.64 -6.33 3.13
C ALA A 104 12.63 -6.54 4.28
N LYS A 105 13.08 -6.45 5.54
CA LYS A 105 12.21 -6.53 6.73
C LYS A 105 11.27 -5.35 6.82
N ASP A 106 11.72 -4.15 6.42
CA ASP A 106 10.88 -2.95 6.40
C ASP A 106 9.72 -3.13 5.41
N VAL A 107 10.01 -3.70 4.23
CA VAL A 107 9.00 -3.98 3.19
C VAL A 107 8.04 -5.07 3.65
N ALA A 108 8.57 -6.20 4.12
CA ALA A 108 7.77 -7.32 4.58
C ALA A 108 6.85 -6.95 5.75
N GLY A 109 7.31 -6.12 6.69
CA GLY A 109 6.51 -5.66 7.82
C GLY A 109 5.27 -4.83 7.42
N HIS A 110 5.26 -4.24 6.22
CA HIS A 110 4.11 -3.50 5.71
C HIS A 110 3.25 -4.33 4.76
N HIS A 111 3.83 -5.23 3.97
CA HIS A 111 3.12 -5.93 2.91
C HIS A 111 2.55 -7.29 3.34
N LEU A 112 3.23 -8.01 4.24
CA LEU A 112 2.74 -9.31 4.72
C LEU A 112 1.38 -9.23 5.45
N PRO A 113 1.09 -8.22 6.29
CA PRO A 113 -0.24 -8.12 6.89
C PRO A 113 -1.35 -8.01 5.84
N ILE A 114 -1.09 -7.34 4.72
CA ILE A 114 -2.07 -7.22 3.64
C ILE A 114 -2.20 -8.55 2.89
N LEU A 115 -1.09 -9.15 2.48
CA LEU A 115 -1.07 -10.40 1.72
C LEU A 115 -1.61 -11.60 2.52
N CYS A 116 -1.34 -11.68 3.82
CA CYS A 116 -1.64 -12.85 4.64
C CYS A 116 -2.90 -12.69 5.50
N LEU A 117 -3.38 -11.47 5.74
CA LEU A 117 -4.57 -11.24 6.59
C LEU A 117 -5.69 -10.54 5.82
N VAL A 118 -5.41 -9.38 5.19
CA VAL A 118 -6.48 -8.57 4.57
C VAL A 118 -7.02 -9.22 3.30
N LEU A 119 -6.15 -9.62 2.37
CA LEU A 119 -6.56 -10.19 1.09
C LEU A 119 -7.26 -11.56 1.24
N PRO A 120 -6.79 -12.49 2.09
CA PRO A 120 -7.48 -13.77 2.26
C PRO A 120 -8.92 -13.65 2.76
N LEU A 121 -9.24 -12.60 3.53
CA LEU A 121 -10.61 -12.37 4.01
C LEU A 121 -11.60 -12.00 2.89
N CYS A 122 -11.12 -11.66 1.70
CA CYS A 122 -11.95 -11.38 0.54
C CYS A 122 -12.18 -12.60 -0.36
N ILE A 123 -11.42 -13.69 -0.19
CA ILE A 123 -11.55 -14.91 -0.99
C ILE A 123 -13.00 -15.39 -1.05
N PRO A 124 -13.77 -15.40 0.05
CA PRO A 124 -15.18 -15.78 -0.01
C PRO A 124 -16.00 -14.98 -1.03
N ILE A 125 -15.71 -13.69 -1.18
CA ILE A 125 -16.40 -12.81 -2.11
C ILE A 125 -15.93 -13.09 -3.55
N TRP A 126 -14.62 -13.17 -3.80
CA TRP A 126 -14.07 -13.36 -5.15
C TRP A 126 -14.44 -14.71 -5.76
N ALA A 127 -14.39 -15.77 -4.94
CA ALA A 127 -14.69 -17.13 -5.35
C ALA A 127 -16.18 -17.49 -5.14
N GLN A 128 -17.00 -16.53 -4.73
CA GLN A 128 -18.44 -16.71 -4.50
C GLN A 128 -18.77 -17.86 -3.55
N LEU A 129 -17.96 -18.01 -2.49
CA LEU A 129 -18.12 -19.07 -1.50
C LEU A 129 -19.14 -18.63 -0.44
N GLU A 130 -20.42 -18.70 -0.79
CA GLU A 130 -21.53 -18.25 0.06
C GLU A 130 -21.51 -18.86 1.46
N SER A 131 -21.06 -20.11 1.57
CA SER A 131 -20.95 -20.82 2.85
C SER A 131 -19.96 -20.20 3.83
N LEU A 132 -18.99 -19.40 3.34
CA LEU A 132 -17.96 -18.76 4.16
C LEU A 132 -18.30 -17.31 4.53
N ASP A 133 -19.20 -16.64 3.81
CA ASP A 133 -19.72 -15.31 4.17
C ASP A 133 -21.22 -15.18 3.89
N PRO A 134 -22.08 -15.99 4.55
CA PRO A 134 -23.50 -16.07 4.22
C PRO A 134 -24.22 -14.74 4.41
N LEU A 135 -23.76 -13.91 5.35
CA LEU A 135 -24.36 -12.59 5.59
C LEU A 135 -24.06 -11.62 4.45
N PHE A 136 -22.83 -11.59 3.93
CA PHE A 136 -22.52 -10.78 2.75
C PHE A 136 -23.42 -11.12 1.57
N PHE A 137 -23.50 -12.40 1.22
CA PHE A 137 -24.31 -12.84 0.07
C PHE A 137 -25.82 -12.64 0.31
N ALA A 138 -26.31 -12.83 1.54
CA ALA A 138 -27.71 -12.53 1.87
C ALA A 138 -28.06 -11.05 1.61
N VAL A 139 -27.15 -10.12 1.92
CA VAL A 139 -27.36 -8.69 1.61
C VAL A 139 -27.24 -8.41 0.11
N ILE A 140 -26.26 -8.99 -0.58
CA ILE A 140 -26.04 -8.74 -2.01
C ILE A 140 -27.15 -9.34 -2.89
N HIS A 141 -27.71 -10.49 -2.50
CA HIS A 141 -28.86 -11.14 -3.15
C HIS A 141 -30.21 -10.53 -2.79
N SER A 142 -30.26 -9.63 -1.81
CA SER A 142 -31.49 -8.92 -1.46
C SER A 142 -31.97 -8.05 -2.63
N ASN A 143 -33.24 -7.64 -2.58
CA ASN A 143 -33.86 -6.78 -3.58
C ASN A 143 -32.90 -5.65 -4.00
N SER A 144 -32.72 -5.44 -5.31
CA SER A 144 -31.74 -4.49 -5.82
C SER A 144 -31.95 -3.07 -5.29
N LYS A 145 -33.19 -2.71 -4.93
CA LYS A 145 -33.58 -1.43 -4.31
C LYS A 145 -33.36 -1.36 -2.79
N SER A 146 -32.79 -2.40 -2.18
CA SER A 146 -32.53 -2.45 -0.74
C SER A 146 -31.46 -1.44 -0.34
N LYS A 147 -31.80 -0.58 0.63
CA LYS A 147 -30.85 0.38 1.21
C LYS A 147 -29.65 -0.32 1.83
N ALA A 148 -29.83 -1.51 2.40
CA ALA A 148 -28.75 -2.29 2.99
C ALA A 148 -27.77 -2.78 1.92
N ARG A 149 -28.28 -3.24 0.77
CA ARG A 149 -27.48 -3.68 -0.36
C ARG A 149 -26.66 -2.54 -0.95
N SER A 150 -27.30 -1.44 -1.33
CA SER A 150 -26.63 -0.28 -1.91
C SER A 150 -25.64 0.34 -0.91
N GLY A 151 -26.03 0.41 0.37
CA GLY A 151 -25.16 0.84 1.47
C GLY A 151 -23.91 -0.01 1.61
N LEU A 152 -24.04 -1.34 1.56
CA LEU A 152 -22.93 -2.29 1.68
C LEU A 152 -21.95 -2.13 0.52
N ILE A 153 -22.45 -2.10 -0.72
CA ILE A 153 -21.61 -1.96 -1.92
C ILE A 153 -20.80 -0.66 -1.84
N ILE A 154 -21.46 0.48 -1.60
CA ILE A 154 -20.80 1.79 -1.50
C ILE A 154 -19.77 1.80 -0.36
N ALA A 155 -20.11 1.21 0.80
CA ALA A 155 -19.21 1.14 1.94
C ALA A 155 -17.95 0.31 1.63
N CYS A 156 -18.11 -0.86 0.99
CA CYS A 156 -16.99 -1.70 0.56
C CYS A 156 -16.08 -1.00 -0.45
N LEU A 157 -16.64 -0.31 -1.44
CA LEU A 157 -15.86 0.45 -2.43
C LEU A 157 -15.06 1.56 -1.77
N ARG A 158 -15.67 2.34 -0.88
CA ARG A 158 -14.99 3.42 -0.16
C ARG A 158 -13.93 2.91 0.80
N ALA A 159 -14.25 1.90 1.61
CA ALA A 159 -13.31 1.34 2.58
C ALA A 159 -12.08 0.78 1.86
N THR A 160 -12.29 0.02 0.78
CA THR A 160 -11.19 -0.55 0.00
C THR A 160 -10.39 0.52 -0.75
N GLY A 161 -11.07 1.42 -1.46
CA GLY A 161 -10.40 2.50 -2.20
C GLY A 161 -9.57 3.41 -1.28
N LEU A 162 -10.11 3.82 -0.14
CA LEU A 162 -9.38 4.63 0.83
C LEU A 162 -8.28 3.83 1.56
N GLY A 163 -8.44 2.52 1.69
CA GLY A 163 -7.41 1.62 2.22
C GLY A 163 -6.17 1.54 1.33
N PHE A 164 -6.36 1.57 0.00
CA PHE A 164 -5.27 1.41 -0.97
C PHE A 164 -4.83 2.70 -1.67
N VAL A 165 -5.49 3.84 -1.43
CA VAL A 165 -5.09 5.15 -1.99
C VAL A 165 -3.65 5.53 -1.59
N SER A 166 -3.12 4.96 -0.50
CA SER A 166 -1.75 5.16 -0.07
C SER A 166 -0.69 4.63 -1.04
N SER A 167 -1.05 3.77 -1.99
CA SER A 167 -0.12 3.21 -2.97
C SER A 167 0.54 4.29 -3.84
N LEU A 168 -0.07 5.48 -4.02
CA LEU A 168 0.61 6.60 -4.67
C LEU A 168 1.87 7.07 -3.91
N ASN A 169 1.89 6.95 -2.58
CA ASN A 169 3.11 7.22 -1.81
C ASN A 169 4.21 6.18 -2.14
N GLU A 170 3.83 4.93 -2.39
CA GLU A 170 4.74 3.85 -2.83
C GLU A 170 5.27 4.12 -4.24
N VAL A 171 4.44 4.61 -5.16
CA VAL A 171 4.89 5.09 -6.49
C VAL A 171 5.99 6.14 -6.37
N PHE A 172 5.80 7.17 -5.55
CA PHE A 172 6.83 8.21 -5.35
C PHE A 172 8.13 7.61 -4.79
N MET A 173 8.03 6.74 -3.79
CA MET A 173 9.21 6.09 -3.18
C MET A 173 9.94 5.18 -4.18
N CYS A 174 9.23 4.51 -5.07
CA CYS A 174 9.77 3.65 -6.12
C CYS A 174 10.54 4.45 -7.17
N PHE A 175 9.95 5.51 -7.71
CA PHE A 175 10.63 6.35 -8.72
C PHE A 175 11.79 7.16 -8.13
N GLN A 176 11.69 7.58 -6.87
CA GLN A 176 12.83 8.14 -6.14
C GLN A 176 13.98 7.12 -6.02
N ARG A 177 13.68 5.86 -5.71
CA ARG A 177 14.72 4.81 -5.61
C ARG A 177 15.36 4.53 -6.96
N ALA A 178 14.59 4.50 -8.04
CA ALA A 178 15.12 4.36 -9.40
C ALA A 178 16.09 5.49 -9.74
N GLU A 179 15.69 6.75 -9.51
CA GLU A 179 16.51 7.94 -9.77
C GLU A 179 17.80 7.94 -8.91
N MET A 180 17.68 7.58 -7.63
CA MET A 180 18.84 7.43 -6.74
C MET A 180 19.81 6.36 -7.25
N SER A 181 19.30 5.19 -7.63
CA SER A 181 20.12 4.07 -8.12
C SER A 181 20.78 4.40 -9.46
N TRP A 182 20.09 5.12 -10.34
CA TRP A 182 20.64 5.64 -11.60
C TRP A 182 21.84 6.55 -11.34
N ALA A 183 21.70 7.46 -10.38
CA ALA A 183 22.76 8.36 -9.92
C ALA A 183 23.87 7.65 -9.11
N GLY A 184 23.69 6.39 -8.74
CA GLY A 184 24.63 5.62 -7.90
C GLY A 184 24.57 5.98 -6.41
N ASN A 185 23.43 6.49 -5.93
CA ASN A 185 23.17 6.80 -4.53
C ASN A 185 22.34 5.68 -3.90
N PHE A 186 22.73 5.24 -2.71
CA PHE A 186 21.99 4.21 -1.96
C PHE A 186 21.16 4.79 -0.82
N LYS A 187 21.53 6.00 -0.33
CA LYS A 187 20.81 6.73 0.71
C LYS A 187 20.55 8.18 0.28
N PHE A 188 19.48 8.78 0.80
CA PHE A 188 19.15 10.19 0.54
C PHE A 188 20.24 11.16 1.02
N SER A 189 20.96 10.79 2.09
CA SER A 189 22.12 11.55 2.59
C SER A 189 23.21 11.73 1.53
N ASP A 190 23.35 10.76 0.62
CA ASP A 190 24.45 10.70 -0.34
C ASP A 190 24.28 11.73 -1.46
N ILE A 191 23.02 12.11 -1.74
CA ILE A 191 22.66 13.14 -2.73
C ILE A 191 23.31 14.48 -2.36
N ARG A 192 23.32 14.82 -1.07
CA ARG A 192 23.86 16.09 -0.55
C ARG A 192 25.39 16.14 -0.63
N HIS A 193 26.07 15.06 -0.25
CA HIS A 193 27.53 15.00 -0.31
C HIS A 193 28.05 15.20 -1.74
N ARG A 194 27.32 14.72 -2.74
CA ARG A 194 27.65 14.98 -4.16
C ARG A 194 27.36 16.41 -4.62
N GLN A 195 26.27 17.03 -4.17
CA GLN A 195 25.96 18.42 -4.51
C GLN A 195 27.01 19.41 -4.00
N ASN A 196 27.63 19.13 -2.84
CA ASN A 196 28.68 19.97 -2.28
C ASN A 196 30.06 19.79 -2.93
N HIS A 197 30.29 18.70 -3.70
CA HIS A 197 31.61 18.35 -4.25
C HIS A 197 31.71 18.37 -5.78
N ARG A 198 30.61 18.59 -6.52
CA ARG A 198 30.66 18.65 -7.99
C ARG A 198 30.61 20.08 -8.53
N SER A 199 31.61 20.40 -9.35
CA SER A 199 31.55 21.44 -10.38
C SER A 199 30.30 21.25 -11.26
N THR A 200 29.68 22.37 -11.61
CA THR A 200 28.31 22.57 -12.14
C THR A 200 27.95 21.88 -13.46
N SER A 201 28.79 21.02 -14.05
CA SER A 201 28.58 20.50 -15.41
C SER A 201 27.92 19.12 -15.53
N GLN A 202 27.69 18.38 -14.44
CA GLN A 202 27.05 17.05 -14.48
C GLN A 202 26.18 16.75 -13.25
N ILE A 203 25.19 17.62 -12.99
CA ILE A 203 24.12 17.30 -12.05
C ILE A 203 23.10 16.44 -12.82
N PRO A 204 22.93 15.15 -12.49
CA PRO A 204 21.87 14.35 -13.11
C PRO A 204 20.52 15.01 -12.82
N ILE A 205 19.62 14.99 -13.79
CA ILE A 205 18.26 15.51 -13.65
C ILE A 205 17.62 14.85 -12.41
N GLN A 206 17.20 15.68 -11.44
CA GLN A 206 16.55 15.27 -10.19
C GLN A 206 15.09 15.72 -10.24
N ILE A 207 14.22 14.89 -10.83
CA ILE A 207 12.78 15.14 -10.87
C ILE A 207 12.14 14.59 -9.59
N PHE A 208 12.30 13.28 -9.33
CA PHE A 208 11.57 12.58 -8.26
C PHE A 208 12.16 12.81 -6.87
N THR A 209 13.46 13.06 -6.79
CA THR A 209 14.19 13.44 -5.57
C THR A 209 14.25 14.96 -5.36
N SER A 210 13.58 15.74 -6.21
CA SER A 210 13.46 17.19 -6.03
C SER A 210 12.75 17.54 -4.73
N ARG A 211 13.04 18.75 -4.21
CA ARG A 211 12.38 19.28 -3.01
C ARG A 211 10.87 19.37 -3.18
N PHE A 212 10.40 19.75 -4.37
CA PHE A 212 8.99 19.80 -4.69
C PHE A 212 8.33 18.42 -4.56
N MET A 213 8.88 17.40 -5.21
CA MET A 213 8.31 16.04 -5.20
C MET A 213 8.30 15.42 -3.80
N ILE A 214 9.34 15.64 -3.00
CA ILE A 214 9.36 15.19 -1.60
C ILE A 214 8.32 15.94 -0.77
N GLY A 215 8.09 17.22 -1.04
CA GLY A 215 6.98 17.98 -0.45
C GLY A 215 5.64 17.32 -0.76
N VAL A 216 5.35 17.07 -2.05
CA VAL A 216 4.12 16.39 -2.50
C VAL A 216 3.93 15.04 -1.81
N GLU A 217 4.97 14.20 -1.77
CA GLU A 217 4.96 12.90 -1.05
C GLU A 217 4.55 13.09 0.42
N LEU A 218 5.21 14.01 1.14
CA LEU A 218 4.97 14.22 2.57
C LEU A 218 3.55 14.75 2.86
N TYR A 219 3.07 15.71 2.08
CA TYR A 219 1.72 16.26 2.26
C TYR A 219 0.65 15.24 1.92
N PHE A 220 0.83 14.48 0.83
CA PHE A 220 -0.09 13.40 0.48
C PHE A 220 -0.15 12.34 1.58
N LYS A 221 1.02 11.93 2.11
CA LYS A 221 1.13 11.02 3.24
C LYS A 221 0.45 11.54 4.50
N PHE A 222 0.51 12.84 4.76
CA PHE A 222 -0.20 13.46 5.88
C PHE A 222 -1.72 13.40 5.68
N CYS A 223 -2.22 13.71 4.47
CA CYS A 223 -3.64 13.57 4.14
C CYS A 223 -4.14 12.13 4.33
N ILE A 224 -3.36 11.12 3.94
CA ILE A 224 -3.71 9.71 4.16
C ILE A 224 -3.94 9.42 5.64
N PHE A 225 -2.99 9.81 6.50
CA PHE A 225 -3.04 9.46 7.92
C PHE A 225 -4.06 10.28 8.71
N CYS A 226 -4.31 11.53 8.34
CA CYS A 226 -5.14 12.44 9.12
C CYS A 226 -6.54 12.70 8.55
N VAL A 227 -6.67 12.71 7.22
CA VAL A 227 -7.92 13.09 6.54
C VAL A 227 -8.62 11.86 6.00
N PHE A 228 -7.95 11.10 5.12
CA PHE A 228 -8.55 9.93 4.47
C PHE A 228 -8.86 8.81 5.44
N SER A 229 -8.09 8.70 6.53
CA SER A 229 -8.33 7.76 7.62
C SER A 229 -9.70 7.93 8.28
N LEU A 230 -10.19 9.16 8.43
CA LEU A 230 -11.52 9.43 9.00
C LEU A 230 -12.63 8.94 8.06
N PHE A 231 -12.47 9.21 6.76
CA PHE A 231 -13.41 8.75 5.74
C PHE A 231 -13.39 7.23 5.60
N GLY A 232 -12.21 6.61 5.65
CA GLY A 232 -12.04 5.16 5.63
C GLY A 232 -12.66 4.50 6.85
N PHE A 233 -12.47 5.09 8.03
CA PHE A 233 -13.06 4.60 9.28
C PHE A 233 -14.59 4.64 9.20
N LYS A 234 -15.16 5.76 8.76
CA LYS A 234 -16.60 5.89 8.54
C LYS A 234 -17.11 4.85 7.53
N ALA A 235 -16.40 4.63 6.42
CA ALA A 235 -16.78 3.63 5.43
C ALA A 235 -16.78 2.21 6.04
N CYS A 236 -15.80 1.87 6.87
CA CYS A 236 -15.77 0.59 7.58
C CYS A 236 -16.96 0.44 8.55
N CYS A 237 -17.33 1.49 9.29
CA CYS A 237 -18.51 1.44 10.15
C CYS A 237 -19.82 1.33 9.34
N ASN A 238 -19.87 1.89 8.14
CA ASN A 238 -21.04 1.77 7.27
C ASN A 238 -21.25 0.34 6.74
N ILE A 239 -20.21 -0.50 6.68
CA ILE A 239 -20.35 -1.95 6.40
C ILE A 239 -21.20 -2.59 7.50
N ASP A 240 -20.80 -2.39 8.76
CA ASP A 240 -21.54 -2.92 9.92
C ASP A 240 -22.98 -2.39 9.96
N LEU A 241 -23.17 -1.10 9.68
CA LEU A 241 -24.50 -0.49 9.61
C LEU A 241 -25.37 -1.10 8.52
N SER A 242 -24.79 -1.45 7.38
CA SER A 242 -25.52 -2.08 6.26
C SER A 242 -26.00 -3.48 6.65
N TYR A 243 -25.14 -4.27 7.31
CA TYR A 243 -25.56 -5.56 7.87
C TYR A 243 -26.62 -5.42 8.95
N LEU A 244 -26.48 -4.45 9.85
CA LEU A 244 -27.48 -4.19 10.88
C LEU A 244 -28.82 -3.80 10.24
N THR A 245 -28.80 -2.96 9.21
CA THR A 245 -30.00 -2.53 8.48
C THR A 245 -30.70 -3.72 7.84
N TYR A 246 -29.94 -4.64 7.23
CA TYR A 246 -30.48 -5.87 6.64
C TYR A 246 -31.11 -6.80 7.69
N ILE A 247 -30.42 -7.03 8.81
CA ILE A 247 -30.88 -7.93 9.87
C ILE A 247 -32.15 -7.41 10.55
N LEU A 248 -32.26 -6.09 10.68
CA LEU A 248 -33.42 -5.43 11.30
C LEU A 248 -34.54 -5.12 10.30
N ASP A 249 -34.39 -5.51 9.03
CA ASP A 249 -35.39 -5.23 8.00
C ASP A 249 -36.65 -6.07 8.25
N PRO A 250 -37.81 -5.43 8.50
CA PRO A 250 -39.07 -6.12 8.79
C PRO A 250 -39.64 -6.88 7.58
N GLU A 251 -39.18 -6.59 6.35
CA GLU A 251 -39.58 -7.36 5.16
C GLU A 251 -38.85 -8.72 5.08
N ILE A 252 -37.71 -8.84 5.75
CA ILE A 252 -36.81 -10.00 5.66
C ILE A 252 -36.94 -10.90 6.88
N SER A 253 -37.07 -10.30 8.06
CA SER A 253 -37.25 -11.01 9.32
C SER A 253 -38.57 -10.62 9.94
N SER A 254 -39.35 -11.61 10.37
CA SER A 254 -40.59 -11.32 11.08
C SER A 254 -40.27 -10.52 12.35
N ALA A 255 -41.11 -9.54 12.70
CA ALA A 255 -40.87 -8.67 13.85
C ALA A 255 -40.68 -9.46 15.18
N SER A 256 -41.27 -10.66 15.29
CA SER A 256 -41.09 -11.57 16.43
C SER A 256 -39.72 -12.27 16.44
N GLU A 257 -39.15 -12.60 15.28
CA GLU A 257 -37.81 -13.18 15.17
C GLU A 257 -36.70 -12.17 15.47
N VAL A 258 -36.89 -10.91 15.07
CA VAL A 258 -35.93 -9.83 15.37
C VAL A 258 -35.99 -9.45 16.85
N ALA A 259 -37.19 -9.30 17.42
CA ALA A 259 -37.38 -8.95 18.83
C ALA A 259 -36.83 -10.01 19.81
N ASN A 260 -36.78 -11.27 19.39
CA ASN A 260 -36.24 -12.38 20.19
C ASN A 260 -34.72 -12.59 20.03
N ARG A 261 -34.04 -11.87 19.12
CA ARG A 261 -32.58 -11.95 18.99
C ARG A 261 -31.91 -11.04 20.01
N SER A 262 -31.11 -11.64 20.89
CA SER A 262 -30.23 -10.87 21.76
C SER A 262 -29.23 -10.04 20.94
N ILE A 263 -28.84 -8.87 21.45
CA ILE A 263 -27.83 -8.02 20.79
C ILE A 263 -26.51 -8.75 20.57
N TRP A 264 -26.18 -9.71 21.43
CA TRP A 264 -25.01 -10.57 21.31
C TRP A 264 -25.08 -11.50 20.11
N ASN A 265 -26.26 -12.04 19.79
CA ASN A 265 -26.45 -12.89 18.61
C ASN A 265 -26.33 -12.07 17.31
N ILE A 266 -26.86 -10.84 17.30
CA ILE A 266 -26.70 -9.92 16.16
C ILE A 266 -25.23 -9.56 15.97
N ALA A 267 -24.53 -9.16 17.05
CA ALA A 267 -23.11 -8.86 17.00
C ALA A 267 -22.30 -10.07 16.50
N ARG A 268 -22.58 -11.27 17.02
CA ARG A 268 -21.91 -12.50 16.58
C ARG A 268 -22.11 -12.76 15.09
N LEU A 269 -23.31 -12.54 14.56
CA LEU A 269 -23.60 -12.72 13.14
C LEU A 269 -22.80 -11.74 12.27
N ILE A 270 -22.79 -10.45 12.64
CA ILE A 270 -22.06 -9.41 11.92
C ILE A 270 -20.55 -9.66 11.96
N TYR A 271 -19.98 -9.90 13.15
CA TYR A 271 -18.53 -10.06 13.31
C TYR A 271 -18.00 -11.45 12.91
N ALA A 272 -18.89 -12.40 12.58
CA ALA A 272 -18.50 -13.65 11.93
C ALA A 272 -18.24 -13.49 10.41
N SER A 273 -18.73 -12.41 9.78
CA SER A 273 -18.49 -12.13 8.36
C SER A 273 -17.01 -11.80 8.12
N PRO A 274 -16.31 -12.53 7.22
CA PRO A 274 -14.96 -12.18 6.76
C PRO A 274 -14.83 -10.72 6.30
N ASN A 275 -15.85 -10.17 5.62
CA ASN A 275 -15.85 -8.78 5.20
C ASN A 275 -15.83 -7.80 6.39
N THR A 276 -16.60 -8.06 7.45
CA THR A 276 -16.55 -7.27 8.69
C THR A 276 -15.21 -7.42 9.41
N MET A 277 -14.63 -8.63 9.43
CA MET A 277 -13.28 -8.84 10.00
C MET A 277 -12.24 -8.00 9.26
N ARG A 278 -12.29 -7.98 7.92
CA ARG A 278 -11.42 -7.13 7.09
C ARG A 278 -11.59 -5.64 7.43
N ALA A 279 -12.83 -5.18 7.53
CA ALA A 279 -13.14 -3.81 7.96
C ALA A 279 -12.64 -3.52 9.38
N GLY A 280 -12.68 -4.51 10.28
CA GLY A 280 -12.11 -4.46 11.63
C GLY A 280 -10.59 -4.22 11.60
N ILE A 281 -9.87 -4.94 10.75
CA ILE A 281 -8.42 -4.77 10.57
C ILE A 281 -8.10 -3.36 10.07
N PHE A 282 -8.82 -2.85 9.06
CA PHE A 282 -8.63 -1.48 8.59
C PHE A 282 -8.91 -0.45 9.69
N ARG A 283 -9.99 -0.61 10.46
CA ARG A 283 -10.27 0.26 11.62
C ARG A 283 -9.14 0.25 12.64
N PHE A 284 -8.60 -0.92 12.95
CA PHE A 284 -7.45 -1.04 13.85
C PHE A 284 -6.24 -0.26 13.33
N PHE A 285 -5.88 -0.41 12.05
CA PHE A 285 -4.79 0.37 11.45
C PHE A 285 -5.04 1.89 11.54
N MET A 286 -6.26 2.33 11.21
CA MET A 286 -6.63 3.75 11.22
C MET A 286 -6.67 4.35 12.63
N LEU A 287 -7.06 3.60 13.65
CA LEU A 287 -7.13 4.08 15.04
C LEU A 287 -5.79 3.96 15.78
N ALA A 288 -5.10 2.82 15.64
CA ALA A 288 -3.91 2.51 16.43
C ALA A 288 -2.63 3.03 15.78
N MET A 289 -2.50 2.91 14.45
CA MET A 289 -1.24 3.18 13.76
C MET A 289 -1.21 4.57 13.12
N TYR A 290 -2.28 4.96 12.43
CA TYR A 290 -2.27 6.16 11.61
C TYR A 290 -2.08 7.47 12.40
N PRO A 291 -2.59 7.67 13.62
CA PRO A 291 -2.32 8.90 14.38
C PRO A 291 -0.83 9.08 14.68
N SER A 292 -0.16 8.02 15.12
CA SER A 292 1.29 8.03 15.36
C SER A 292 2.07 8.30 14.07
N MET A 293 1.66 7.68 12.96
CA MET A 293 2.29 7.93 11.66
C MET A 293 2.06 9.37 11.17
N GLY A 294 0.86 9.91 11.31
CA GLY A 294 0.50 11.29 10.98
C GLY A 294 1.33 12.30 11.76
N MET A 295 1.50 12.09 13.08
CA MET A 295 2.36 12.94 13.91
C MET A 295 3.83 12.90 13.49
N ARG A 296 4.34 11.72 13.09
CA ARG A 296 5.70 11.60 12.54
C ARG A 296 5.83 12.33 11.21
N THR A 297 4.83 12.23 10.33
CA THR A 297 4.81 12.95 9.04
C THR A 297 4.74 14.47 9.27
N ALA A 298 3.93 14.95 10.21
CA ALA A 298 3.85 16.37 10.57
C ALA A 298 5.20 16.91 11.10
N LYS A 299 5.94 16.12 11.88
CA LYS A 299 7.32 16.47 12.28
C LYS A 299 8.24 16.60 11.06
N LYS A 300 8.19 15.65 10.13
CA LYS A 300 8.96 15.70 8.88
C LYS A 300 8.60 16.90 8.00
N ILE A 301 7.33 17.28 7.92
CA ILE A 301 6.88 18.49 7.20
C ILE A 301 7.44 19.75 7.86
N ARG A 302 7.40 19.84 9.19
CA ARG A 302 8.01 20.97 9.91
C ARG A 302 9.51 21.08 9.66
N GLU A 303 10.23 19.96 9.69
CA GLU A 303 11.65 19.91 9.36
C GLU A 303 11.93 20.28 7.90
N PHE A 304 11.10 19.79 6.98
CA PHE A 304 11.15 20.13 5.56
C PHE A 304 11.11 21.65 5.34
N HIS A 305 10.19 22.36 6.02
CA HIS A 305 10.09 23.82 5.97
C HIS A 305 11.25 24.52 6.65
N ARG A 306 11.57 24.14 7.89
CA ARG A 306 12.60 24.81 8.69
C ARG A 306 13.97 24.77 8.02
N ASN A 307 14.28 23.68 7.34
CA ASN A 307 15.64 23.45 6.90
C ASN A 307 16.01 24.09 5.56
N GLY A 308 15.10 24.77 4.83
CA GLY A 308 15.34 25.61 3.63
C GLY A 308 16.07 25.00 2.41
N THR A 309 17.09 24.18 2.65
CA THR A 309 18.07 23.54 1.77
C THR A 309 18.62 22.21 2.34
N SER A 310 18.19 21.76 3.53
CA SER A 310 18.71 20.56 4.22
C SER A 310 17.61 19.51 4.48
N MET A 311 17.44 18.54 3.58
CA MET A 311 16.44 17.49 3.78
C MET A 311 16.94 16.21 4.45
N ILE A 312 16.27 15.89 5.56
CA ILE A 312 15.84 14.58 6.06
C ILE A 312 16.92 13.48 6.00
N GLY A 313 17.82 13.50 6.98
CA GLY A 313 18.41 12.26 7.46
C GLY A 313 17.30 11.36 8.02
N CYS A 314 17.24 10.12 7.56
CA CYS A 314 16.40 9.11 8.19
C CYS A 314 16.77 9.05 9.68
N GLY A 315 15.84 9.45 10.55
CA GLY A 315 15.93 9.22 11.99
C GLY A 315 15.89 7.72 12.27
N GLY A 316 17.02 7.06 12.08
CA GLY A 316 17.43 5.84 12.75
C GLY A 316 18.60 6.23 13.65
N GLY A 317 18.30 6.48 14.91
CA GLY A 317 19.27 6.96 15.90
C GLY A 317 18.73 6.80 17.30
N GLY A 318 18.31 5.58 17.66
CA GLY A 318 18.43 5.13 19.04
C GLY A 318 19.91 4.87 19.31
N GLY A 319 20.48 5.55 20.30
CA GLY A 319 21.81 5.25 20.83
C GLY A 319 22.75 6.45 20.93
N ASN A 320 22.97 6.88 22.17
CA ASN A 320 24.04 7.77 22.65
C ASN A 320 23.94 9.26 22.30
N ARG A 321 23.05 9.97 23.02
CA ARG A 321 23.49 11.19 23.70
C ARG A 321 24.27 10.80 24.95
N LYS A 322 25.60 10.75 24.83
CA LYS A 322 26.46 11.25 25.91
C LYS A 322 26.56 12.77 25.78
N VAL A 323 27.06 13.40 26.84
CA VAL A 323 27.28 14.85 27.09
C VAL A 323 26.08 15.50 27.79
N ALA A 324 26.17 16.01 29.03
CA ALA A 324 27.25 16.10 30.02
C ALA A 324 26.61 16.01 31.41
#